data_AF-A0AAV7WCH6-F1
#
_entry.id   AF-A0AAV7WCH6-F1
#
_cell.length_a   1.000
_cell.length_b   1.000
_cell.length_c   1.000
_cell.angle_alpha   90.00
_cell.angle_beta   90.00
_cell.angle_gamma   90.00
#
_symmetry.space_group_name_H-M   'P 1'
#
loop_
_entity.id
_entity.type
_entity.pdbx_description
1 polymer ?
#
loop_
_entity_poly.entity_id
_entity_poly.type
_entity_poly.pdbx_seq_one_letter_code
_entity_poly.pdbx_strand_id
1 'polypeptide(L)'
;MRDAGLRPLDGAVPFSACFYGCWTTAQSRGIEWEALKVVIRGESLTKTYGIRKKLDQELAQQEDALSALQRQIDNGGALEAESRMVRGCIGALWSRLDSYVRKDFRQRLHREGDWSGRLLAWLLRRERPTPMIRSFRGPTGGRILGQTRMNAHLREHLEAIYSSPRCDVSSQIREYLDGLRLPRLTDAQATKLEAELSLEDLQGAVGGIASGKAPGPDGLPVEF
;
A
#
# COMPACT_ATOMS: atom_id res chain seq x y z
N MET A 1 0.05 -16.26 37.64
CA MET A 1 0.98 -15.49 38.49
C MET A 1 2.28 -16.26 38.56
N ARG A 2 3.41 -15.59 38.27
CA ARG A 2 4.82 -16.05 38.37
C ARG A 2 5.35 -17.03 37.32
N ASP A 3 6.65 -16.83 37.08
CA ASP A 3 7.58 -17.51 36.20
C ASP A 3 7.47 -19.04 36.18
N ALA A 4 7.61 -19.60 34.98
CA ALA A 4 8.13 -20.95 34.79
C ALA A 4 9.17 -20.89 33.66
N GLY A 5 10.43 -21.07 34.03
CA GLY A 5 11.58 -20.99 33.13
C GLY A 5 11.49 -21.99 31.98
N LEU A 6 11.73 -21.48 30.77
CA LEU A 6 12.02 -22.29 29.59
C LEU A 6 13.37 -22.98 29.79
N ARG A 7 13.36 -24.27 30.10
CA ARG A 7 14.53 -25.14 29.98
C ARG A 7 14.86 -25.32 28.49
N PRO A 8 16.14 -25.45 28.11
CA PRO A 8 16.52 -25.76 26.75
C PRO A 8 16.09 -27.19 26.43
N LEU A 9 15.36 -27.37 25.33
CA LEU A 9 15.02 -28.69 24.79
C LEU A 9 16.26 -29.25 24.09
N ASP A 10 17.17 -29.83 24.89
CA ASP A 10 18.15 -30.80 24.39
C ASP A 10 17.38 -32.08 24.03
N GLY A 11 17.20 -32.29 22.73
CA GLY A 11 16.49 -33.45 22.21
C GLY A 11 15.85 -33.13 20.87
N ALA A 12 16.68 -32.95 19.83
CA ALA A 12 16.22 -32.93 18.46
C ALA A 12 15.68 -34.32 18.08
N VAL A 13 14.39 -34.56 18.36
CA VAL A 13 13.68 -35.68 17.73
C VAL A 13 13.20 -35.16 16.37
N PRO A 14 13.64 -35.74 15.24
CA PRO A 14 13.16 -35.34 13.93
C PRO A 14 11.65 -35.63 13.87
N PHE A 15 10.88 -34.59 13.54
CA PHE A 15 9.41 -34.62 13.42
C PHE A 15 8.90 -35.61 12.35
N SER A 16 9.79 -36.33 11.65
CA SER A 16 9.44 -37.30 10.60
C SER A 16 9.05 -38.68 11.13
N ALA A 17 9.25 -39.00 12.40
CA ALA A 17 9.07 -40.37 12.90
C ALA A 17 7.65 -40.68 13.45
N CYS A 18 6.87 -39.68 13.86
CA CYS A 18 5.56 -39.93 14.48
C CYS A 18 4.37 -39.92 13.51
N PHE A 19 4.55 -39.55 12.24
CA PHE A 19 3.42 -39.44 11.30
C PHE A 19 3.09 -40.74 10.56
N TYR A 20 3.99 -41.73 10.55
CA TYR A 20 3.84 -42.94 9.73
C TYR A 20 3.13 -44.13 10.40
N GLY A 21 2.75 -44.01 11.68
CA GLY A 21 2.29 -45.18 12.47
C GLY A 21 0.79 -45.41 12.59
N CYS A 22 -0.09 -44.48 12.18
CA CYS A 22 -1.52 -44.57 12.51
C CYS A 22 -2.45 -44.03 11.40
N TRP A 23 -2.24 -44.46 10.16
CA TRP A 23 -3.15 -44.18 9.03
C TRP A 23 -3.45 -45.46 8.25
N THR A 24 -4.00 -46.48 8.93
CA THR A 24 -4.52 -47.68 8.25
C THR A 24 -5.90 -48.03 8.79
N THR A 25 -6.88 -47.18 8.47
CA THR A 25 -8.26 -47.58 8.17
C THR A 25 -9.05 -46.36 7.71
N ALA A 26 -9.38 -46.33 6.41
CA ALA A 26 -10.40 -45.48 5.78
C ALA A 26 -10.41 -43.98 6.16
N GLN A 27 -9.39 -43.22 5.76
CA GLN A 27 -9.49 -41.77 5.74
C GLN A 27 -9.75 -41.27 4.32
N SER A 28 -10.83 -40.50 4.19
CA SER A 28 -11.20 -39.77 2.98
C SER A 28 -9.97 -38.99 2.46
N ARG A 29 -9.69 -39.09 1.16
CA ARG A 29 -8.62 -38.33 0.47
C ARG A 29 -8.63 -36.82 0.80
N GLY A 30 -9.78 -36.28 1.21
CA GLY A 30 -9.90 -34.90 1.69
C GLY A 30 -9.12 -34.63 2.98
N ILE A 31 -9.10 -35.56 3.94
CA ILE A 31 -8.40 -35.38 5.23
C ILE A 31 -6.89 -35.40 5.02
N GLU A 32 -6.39 -36.28 4.15
CA GLU A 32 -4.96 -36.33 3.76
C GLU A 32 -4.53 -35.02 3.08
N TRP A 33 -5.36 -34.48 2.19
CA TRP A 33 -5.11 -33.19 1.53
C TRP A 33 -5.11 -32.02 2.53
N GLU A 34 -6.05 -31.99 3.47
CA GLU A 34 -6.05 -30.98 4.53
C GLU A 34 -4.81 -31.09 5.43
N ALA A 35 -4.43 -32.30 5.83
CA ALA A 35 -3.25 -32.54 6.64
C ALA A 35 -1.97 -32.08 5.92
N LEU A 36 -1.82 -32.42 4.64
CA LEU A 36 -0.69 -31.98 3.81
C LEU A 36 -0.63 -30.45 3.70
N LYS A 37 -1.77 -29.79 3.47
CA LYS A 37 -1.83 -28.31 3.45
C LYS A 37 -1.38 -27.69 4.76
N VAL A 38 -1.75 -28.27 5.91
CA VAL A 38 -1.33 -27.78 7.23
C VAL A 38 0.19 -27.92 7.40
N VAL A 39 0.78 -29.05 7.02
CA VAL A 39 2.24 -29.28 7.11
C VAL A 39 3.00 -28.28 6.23
N ILE A 40 2.61 -28.15 4.96
CA ILE A 40 3.25 -27.20 4.03
C ILE A 40 3.14 -25.76 4.55
N ARG A 41 2.00 -25.39 5.13
CA ARG A 41 1.80 -24.08 5.76
C ARG A 41 2.71 -23.88 6.97
N GLY A 42 2.81 -24.86 7.87
CA GLY A 42 3.66 -24.79 9.05
C GLY A 42 5.13 -24.60 8.69
N GLU A 43 5.65 -25.38 7.74
CA GLU A 43 7.02 -25.26 7.23
C GLU A 43 7.27 -23.89 6.57
N SER A 44 6.32 -23.43 5.76
CA SER A 44 6.40 -22.12 5.10
C SER A 44 6.42 -20.98 6.12
N LEU A 45 5.54 -21.03 7.13
CA LEU A 45 5.47 -20.04 8.20
C LEU A 45 6.73 -19.99 9.05
N THR A 46 7.28 -21.15 9.43
CA THR A 46 8.53 -21.22 10.20
C THR A 46 9.69 -20.57 9.43
N LYS A 47 9.80 -20.85 8.13
CA LYS A 47 10.83 -20.24 7.28
C LYS A 47 10.66 -18.73 7.14
N THR A 48 9.45 -18.27 6.86
CA THR A 48 9.18 -16.84 6.66
C THR A 48 9.38 -16.04 7.94
N TYR A 49 8.92 -16.56 9.09
CA TYR A 49 9.20 -16.01 10.41
C TYR A 49 10.69 -15.93 10.71
N GLY A 50 11.45 -16.99 10.43
CA GLY A 50 12.91 -17.00 10.64
C GLY A 50 13.65 -15.95 9.81
N ILE A 51 13.24 -15.73 8.56
CA ILE A 51 13.80 -14.68 7.69
C ILE A 51 13.48 -13.30 8.24
N ARG A 52 12.22 -13.05 8.63
CA ARG A 52 11.78 -11.79 9.24
C ARG A 52 12.60 -11.46 10.48
N LYS A 53 12.70 -12.41 11.41
CA LYS A 53 13.44 -12.26 12.66
C LYS A 53 14.91 -11.90 12.43
N LYS A 54 15.57 -12.52 11.45
CA LYS A 54 16.96 -12.20 11.08
C LYS A 54 17.08 -10.78 10.53
N LEU A 55 16.17 -10.38 9.64
CA LEU A 55 16.15 -9.01 9.10
C LEU A 55 15.94 -7.96 10.19
N ASP A 56 15.01 -8.21 11.12
CA ASP A 56 14.74 -7.29 12.23
C ASP A 56 15.96 -7.18 13.18
N GLN A 57 16.68 -8.29 13.41
CA GLN A 57 17.94 -8.29 14.17
C GLN A 57 19.06 -7.51 13.46
N GLU A 58 19.23 -7.71 12.14
CA GLU A 58 20.19 -6.95 11.34
C GLU A 58 19.86 -5.45 11.35
N LEU A 59 18.58 -5.08 11.29
CA LEU A 59 18.12 -3.69 11.36
C LEU A 59 18.49 -3.04 12.69
N ALA A 60 18.16 -3.70 13.81
CA ALA A 60 18.48 -3.20 15.15
C ALA A 60 20.00 -2.99 15.33
N GLN A 61 20.82 -3.93 14.84
CA GLN A 61 22.29 -3.80 14.90
C GLN A 61 22.80 -2.59 14.11
N GLN A 62 22.24 -2.32 12.92
CA GLN A 62 22.65 -1.17 12.11
C GLN A 62 22.16 0.16 12.69
N GLU A 63 20.98 0.19 13.31
CA GLU A 63 20.45 1.36 14.03
C GLU A 63 21.31 1.69 15.26
N ASP A 64 21.72 0.68 16.03
CA ASP A 64 22.65 0.83 17.16
C ASP A 64 24.00 1.39 16.68
N ALA A 65 24.55 0.85 15.58
CA ALA A 65 25.79 1.33 14.98
C ALA A 65 25.68 2.79 14.50
N LEU A 66 24.56 3.15 13.88
CA LEU A 66 24.28 4.53 13.47
C LEU A 66 24.25 5.46 14.69
N SER A 67 23.59 5.05 15.78
CA SER A 67 23.48 5.85 17.00
C SER A 67 24.84 6.09 17.66
N ALA A 68 25.73 5.09 17.61
CA ALA A 68 27.10 5.20 18.13
C ALA A 68 27.97 6.15 17.29
N LEU A 69 27.90 6.03 15.96
CA LEU A 69 28.59 6.94 15.04
C LEU A 69 28.10 8.38 15.16
N GLN A 70 26.79 8.57 15.36
CA GLN A 70 26.21 9.90 15.55
C GLN A 70 26.78 10.59 16.80
N ARG A 71 26.88 9.85 17.92
CA ARG A 71 27.52 10.36 19.16
C ARG A 71 28.99 10.72 18.96
N GLN A 72 29.73 9.99 18.13
CA GLN A 72 31.12 10.29 17.82
C GLN A 72 31.28 11.54 16.94
N ILE A 73 30.35 11.77 16.01
CA ILE A 73 30.29 13.00 15.21
C ILE A 73 29.96 14.21 16.08
N ASP A 74 28.98 14.08 16.99
CA ASP A 74 28.62 15.14 17.94
C ASP A 74 29.80 15.53 18.87
N ASN A 75 30.69 14.58 19.16
CA ASN A 75 31.93 14.79 19.90
C ASN A 75 33.10 15.35 19.04
N GLY A 76 32.85 15.74 17.79
CA GLY A 76 33.83 16.38 16.90
C GLY A 76 34.58 15.44 15.95
N GLY A 77 34.13 14.18 15.80
CA GLY A 77 34.73 13.22 14.88
C GLY A 77 34.31 13.42 13.42
N ALA A 78 35.26 13.31 12.48
CA ALA A 78 35.01 13.40 11.03
C ALA A 78 34.59 12.04 10.42
N LEU A 79 33.46 11.47 10.89
CA LEU A 79 32.96 10.15 10.46
C LEU A 79 31.72 10.22 9.55
N GLU A 80 31.52 11.35 8.86
CA GLU A 80 30.34 11.56 8.00
C GLU A 80 30.22 10.53 6.86
N ALA A 81 31.35 10.06 6.33
CA ALA A 81 31.38 9.05 5.27
C ALA A 81 30.87 7.68 5.77
N GLU A 82 31.29 7.26 6.97
CA GLU A 82 30.83 6.00 7.58
C GLU A 82 29.34 6.07 7.95
N SER A 83 28.88 7.20 8.50
CA SER A 83 27.46 7.44 8.76
C SER A 83 26.62 7.41 7.48
N ARG A 84 27.15 7.87 6.34
CA ARG A 84 26.49 7.77 5.03
C ARG A 84 26.39 6.32 4.55
N MET A 85 27.44 5.52 4.75
CA MET A 85 27.46 4.11 4.39
C MET A 85 26.44 3.30 5.21
N VAL A 86 26.41 3.49 6.54
CA VAL A 86 25.43 2.82 7.43
C VAL A 86 24.00 3.19 7.05
N ARG A 87 23.71 4.48 6.76
CA ARG A 87 22.40 4.89 6.24
C ARG A 87 22.04 4.20 4.92
N GLY A 88 23.01 4.00 4.04
CA GLY A 88 22.85 3.22 2.80
C GLY A 88 22.50 1.75 3.08
N CYS A 89 23.20 1.11 4.01
CA CYS A 89 22.93 -0.27 4.45
C CYS A 89 21.52 -0.41 5.04
N ILE A 90 21.10 0.53 5.91
CA ILE A 90 19.73 0.57 6.45
C ILE A 90 18.70 0.69 5.32
N GLY A 91 18.92 1.58 4.33
CA GLY A 91 18.04 1.71 3.17
C GLY A 91 17.92 0.42 2.33
N ALA A 92 19.01 -0.32 2.19
CA ALA A 92 19.00 -1.63 1.52
C ALA A 92 18.22 -2.68 2.32
N LEU A 93 18.34 -2.69 3.65
CA LEU A 93 17.58 -3.58 4.55
C LEU A 93 16.07 -3.29 4.48
N TRP A 94 15.66 -2.01 4.54
CA TRP A 94 14.27 -1.60 4.36
C TRP A 94 13.71 -2.06 3.01
N SER A 95 14.48 -1.88 1.93
CA SER A 95 14.07 -2.34 0.58
C SER A 95 13.84 -3.85 0.54
N ARG A 96 14.67 -4.63 1.26
CA ARG A 96 14.53 -6.08 1.38
C ARG A 96 13.31 -6.47 2.22
N LEU A 97 13.05 -5.78 3.33
CA LEU A 97 11.85 -5.97 4.15
C LEU A 97 10.56 -5.64 3.38
N ASP A 98 10.52 -4.53 2.65
CA ASP A 98 9.38 -4.17 1.80
C ASP A 98 9.11 -5.23 0.74
N SER A 99 10.16 -5.84 0.18
CA SER A 99 10.02 -6.91 -0.80
C SER A 99 9.37 -8.16 -0.18
N TYR A 100 9.67 -8.44 1.09
CA TYR A 100 9.10 -9.54 1.85
C TYR A 100 7.63 -9.27 2.21
N VAL A 101 7.32 -8.09 2.76
CA VAL A 101 5.94 -7.68 3.08
C VAL A 101 5.06 -7.73 1.83
N ARG A 102 5.58 -7.29 0.68
CA ARG A 102 4.90 -7.39 -0.62
C ARG A 102 4.59 -8.83 -1.06
N LYS A 103 5.45 -9.79 -0.73
CA LYS A 103 5.27 -11.20 -1.08
C LYS A 103 4.28 -11.86 -0.13
N ASP A 104 4.42 -11.63 1.17
CA ASP A 104 3.51 -12.16 2.21
C ASP A 104 2.08 -11.64 2.00
N PHE A 105 1.92 -10.34 1.76
CA PHE A 105 0.61 -9.76 1.47
C PHE A 105 -0.01 -10.32 0.19
N ARG A 106 0.78 -10.52 -0.89
CA ARG A 106 0.30 -11.20 -2.10
C ARG A 106 -0.22 -12.61 -1.80
N GLN A 107 0.51 -13.37 -0.99
CA GLN A 107 0.08 -14.73 -0.61
C GLN A 107 -1.22 -14.71 0.20
N ARG A 108 -1.36 -13.77 1.14
CA ARG A 108 -2.62 -13.59 1.90
C ARG A 108 -3.78 -13.20 0.98
N LEU A 109 -3.53 -12.28 0.05
CA LEU A 109 -4.51 -11.85 -0.95
C LEU A 109 -5.01 -13.03 -1.80
N HIS A 110 -4.10 -13.86 -2.32
CA HIS A 110 -4.44 -15.06 -3.07
C HIS A 110 -5.20 -16.11 -2.24
N ARG A 111 -5.04 -16.08 -0.92
CA ARG A 111 -5.72 -16.99 0.02
C ARG A 111 -7.10 -16.48 0.43
N GLU A 112 -7.29 -15.17 0.51
CA GLU A 112 -8.43 -14.53 1.17
C GLU A 112 -9.42 -13.83 0.23
N GLY A 113 -9.12 -13.55 -1.04
CA GLY A 113 -10.11 -12.86 -1.88
C GLY A 113 -9.85 -12.75 -3.39
N ASP A 114 -10.96 -12.55 -4.10
CA ASP A 114 -11.08 -12.36 -5.54
C ASP A 114 -10.14 -11.28 -6.06
N TRP A 115 -9.23 -11.70 -6.95
CA TRP A 115 -8.46 -10.93 -7.93
C TRP A 115 -8.16 -9.45 -7.62
N SER A 116 -7.79 -9.11 -6.39
CA SER A 116 -7.62 -7.72 -5.94
C SER A 116 -6.22 -7.16 -6.20
N GLY A 117 -5.68 -7.40 -7.40
CA GLY A 117 -4.41 -6.82 -7.85
C GLY A 117 -4.40 -5.28 -7.77
N ARG A 118 -5.57 -4.63 -7.93
CA ARG A 118 -5.73 -3.18 -7.74
C ARG A 118 -5.63 -2.74 -6.27
N LEU A 119 -6.17 -3.51 -5.32
CA LEU A 119 -6.07 -3.19 -3.90
C LEU A 119 -4.61 -3.24 -3.42
N LEU A 120 -3.86 -4.26 -3.83
CA LEU A 120 -2.42 -4.36 -3.59
C LEU A 120 -1.67 -3.17 -4.20
N ALA A 121 -1.92 -2.85 -5.47
CA ALA A 121 -1.27 -1.71 -6.12
C ALA A 121 -1.61 -0.37 -5.43
N TRP A 122 -2.82 -0.24 -4.89
CA TRP A 122 -3.25 0.92 -4.13
C TRP A 122 -2.59 1.02 -2.74
N LEU A 123 -2.56 -0.08 -1.98
CA LEU A 123 -1.89 -0.12 -0.67
C LEU A 123 -0.38 0.11 -0.79
N LEU A 124 0.28 -0.51 -1.77
CA LEU A 124 1.70 -0.27 -2.04
C LEU A 124 2.02 1.14 -2.54
N ARG A 125 1.04 1.86 -3.11
CA ARG A 125 1.19 3.29 -3.42
C ARG A 125 1.07 4.15 -2.16
N ARG A 126 0.27 3.77 -1.16
CA ARG A 126 0.18 4.47 0.14
C ARG A 126 1.44 4.30 0.99
N GLU A 127 2.07 3.13 0.93
CA GLU A 127 3.31 2.81 1.66
C GLU A 127 4.56 3.46 1.03
N ARG A 128 4.46 4.09 -0.15
CA ARG A 128 5.59 4.87 -0.67
C ARG A 128 5.87 6.03 0.29
N PRO A 129 7.15 6.33 0.59
CA PRO A 129 7.47 7.54 1.34
C PRO A 129 6.83 8.72 0.63
N THR A 130 6.12 9.56 1.39
CA THR A 130 5.45 10.75 0.86
C THR A 130 6.45 11.52 -0.01
N PRO A 131 6.06 11.95 -1.23
CA PRO A 131 6.98 12.63 -2.11
C PRO A 131 7.50 13.88 -1.39
N MET A 132 8.77 13.84 -0.98
CA MET A 132 9.42 14.96 -0.31
C MET A 132 9.47 16.12 -1.30
N ILE A 133 8.73 17.19 -1.02
CA ILE A 133 8.72 18.39 -1.85
C ILE A 133 10.12 19.02 -1.75
N ARG A 134 10.90 18.95 -2.84
CA ARG A 134 12.29 19.42 -2.86
C ARG A 134 12.42 20.93 -3.11
N SER A 135 11.45 21.55 -3.76
CA SER A 135 11.48 22.97 -4.09
C SER A 135 10.11 23.51 -4.47
N PHE A 136 9.83 24.77 -4.14
CA PHE A 136 8.71 25.53 -4.69
C PHE A 136 9.17 26.50 -5.78
N ARG A 137 8.26 26.87 -6.68
CA ARG A 137 8.44 28.02 -7.57
C ARG A 137 7.81 29.22 -6.89
N GLY A 138 8.61 30.25 -6.61
CA GLY A 138 8.14 31.50 -6.04
C GLY A 138 7.41 32.39 -7.07
N PRO A 139 6.75 33.46 -6.61
CA PRO A 139 5.96 34.38 -7.44
C PRO A 139 6.80 35.10 -8.50
N THR A 140 8.09 35.31 -8.24
CA THR A 140 9.06 35.92 -9.17
C THR A 140 9.72 34.90 -10.12
N GLY A 141 9.27 33.65 -10.12
CA GLY A 141 9.79 32.58 -10.97
C GLY A 141 11.03 31.85 -10.44
N GLY A 142 11.64 32.33 -9.35
CA GLY A 142 12.78 31.71 -8.69
C GLY A 142 12.42 30.42 -7.92
N ARG A 143 13.40 29.52 -7.72
CA ARG A 143 13.20 28.29 -6.92
C ARG A 143 13.47 28.56 -5.45
N ILE A 144 12.51 28.23 -4.59
CA ILE A 144 12.64 28.29 -3.14
C ILE A 144 13.08 26.92 -2.64
N LEU A 145 14.22 26.88 -1.95
CA LEU A 145 14.84 25.68 -1.38
C LEU A 145 14.83 25.77 0.16
N GLY A 146 14.69 24.61 0.82
CA GLY A 146 14.74 24.48 2.28
C GLY A 146 13.35 24.49 2.94
N GLN A 147 13.13 23.52 3.83
CA GLN A 147 11.80 23.24 4.42
C GLN A 147 11.17 24.45 5.11
N THR A 148 11.96 25.20 5.89
CA THR A 148 11.47 26.37 6.64
C THR A 148 10.95 27.48 5.72
N ARG A 149 11.69 27.76 4.63
CA ARG A 149 11.31 28.79 3.64
C ARG A 149 10.08 28.38 2.85
N MET A 150 10.00 27.09 2.49
CA MET A 150 8.82 26.54 1.81
C MET A 150 7.58 26.62 2.68
N ASN A 151 7.68 26.24 3.96
CA ASN A 151 6.57 26.31 4.90
C ASN A 151 6.11 27.76 5.15
N ALA A 152 7.03 28.71 5.25
CA ALA A 152 6.71 30.13 5.39
C ALA A 152 5.94 30.66 4.17
N HIS A 153 6.43 30.38 2.97
CA HIS A 153 5.78 30.79 1.73
C HIS A 153 4.38 30.14 1.56
N LEU A 154 4.24 28.86 1.92
CA LEU A 154 2.94 28.19 1.91
C LEU A 154 1.96 28.86 2.87
N ARG A 155 2.42 29.20 4.08
CA ARG A 155 1.62 29.88 5.08
C ARG A 155 1.13 31.23 4.57
N GLU A 156 2.05 32.08 4.12
CA GLU A 156 1.72 33.42 3.59
C GLU A 156 0.73 33.35 2.42
N HIS A 157 0.92 32.38 1.52
CA HIS A 157 0.03 32.21 0.37
C HIS A 157 -1.38 31.78 0.79
N LEU A 158 -1.50 30.80 1.70
CA LEU A 158 -2.79 30.35 2.19
C LEU A 158 -3.47 31.45 3.03
N GLU A 159 -2.71 32.17 3.86
CA GLU A 159 -3.20 33.34 4.59
C GLU A 159 -3.76 34.38 3.62
N ALA A 160 -3.09 34.66 2.50
CA ALA A 160 -3.60 35.60 1.50
C ALA A 160 -4.92 35.13 0.85
N ILE A 161 -5.04 33.84 0.53
CA ILE A 161 -6.28 33.27 -0.05
C ILE A 161 -7.43 33.36 0.95
N TYR A 162 -7.20 32.96 2.20
CA TYR A 162 -8.25 32.83 3.21
C TYR A 162 -8.53 34.11 4.00
N SER A 163 -7.62 35.08 4.00
CA SER A 163 -7.82 36.42 4.58
C SER A 163 -8.45 37.39 3.58
N SER A 164 -8.56 37.00 2.31
CA SER A 164 -9.32 37.80 1.35
C SER A 164 -10.78 37.90 1.85
N PRO A 165 -11.34 39.12 1.95
CA PRO A 165 -12.73 39.26 2.34
C PRO A 165 -13.57 38.48 1.34
N ARG A 166 -14.55 37.72 1.82
CA ARG A 166 -15.52 37.02 0.97
C ARG A 166 -16.12 38.09 0.05
N CYS A 167 -15.64 38.15 -1.19
CA CYS A 167 -16.25 39.02 -2.17
C CYS A 167 -17.71 38.55 -2.27
N ASP A 168 -18.65 39.48 -2.15
CA ASP A 168 -20.07 39.22 -2.33
C ASP A 168 -20.32 39.09 -3.85
N VAL A 169 -19.67 38.08 -4.47
CA VAL A 169 -19.61 37.85 -5.92
C VAL A 169 -20.91 37.23 -6.43
N SER A 170 -22.00 37.31 -5.68
CA SER A 170 -23.28 36.73 -6.08
C SER A 170 -23.76 37.25 -7.44
N SER A 171 -23.46 38.52 -7.76
CA SER A 171 -23.70 39.11 -9.09
C SER A 171 -22.73 38.60 -10.16
N GLN A 172 -21.42 38.57 -9.92
CA GLN A 172 -20.45 38.16 -10.95
C GLN A 172 -20.46 36.63 -11.19
N ILE A 173 -20.83 35.83 -10.19
CA ILE A 173 -21.08 34.39 -10.35
C ILE A 173 -22.32 34.20 -11.24
N ARG A 174 -23.40 34.94 -11.00
CA ARG A 174 -24.58 34.89 -11.87
C ARG A 174 -24.24 35.32 -13.30
N GLU A 175 -23.54 36.44 -13.46
CA GLU A 175 -23.11 36.91 -14.77
C GLU A 175 -22.21 35.89 -15.50
N TYR A 176 -21.29 35.24 -14.77
CA TYR A 176 -20.47 34.16 -15.30
C TYR A 176 -21.31 32.95 -15.72
N LEU A 177 -22.22 32.48 -14.85
CA LEU A 177 -23.07 31.31 -15.11
C LEU A 177 -24.08 31.57 -16.24
N ASP A 178 -24.64 32.78 -16.32
CA ASP A 178 -25.56 33.20 -17.38
C ASP A 178 -24.83 33.36 -18.72
N GLY A 179 -23.54 33.73 -18.68
CA GLY A 179 -22.66 33.76 -19.85
C GLY A 179 -22.23 32.39 -20.37
N LEU A 180 -22.38 31.32 -19.58
CA LEU A 180 -22.06 29.96 -20.02
C LEU A 180 -23.12 29.45 -20.99
N ARG A 181 -22.74 29.33 -22.26
CA ARG A 181 -23.52 28.58 -23.26
C ARG A 181 -23.33 27.08 -23.05
N LEU A 182 -24.01 26.53 -22.04
CA LEU A 182 -24.04 25.09 -21.82
C LEU A 182 -24.74 24.40 -23.00
N PRO A 183 -24.18 23.31 -23.55
CA PRO A 183 -24.84 22.54 -24.59
C PRO A 183 -26.15 21.99 -24.04
N ARG A 184 -27.27 22.39 -24.65
CA ARG A 184 -28.58 21.82 -24.37
C ARG A 184 -28.81 20.66 -25.33
N LEU A 185 -29.48 19.62 -24.83
CA LEU A 185 -29.95 18.52 -25.67
C LEU A 185 -30.86 19.09 -26.76
N THR A 186 -30.69 18.60 -27.99
CA THR A 186 -31.65 18.88 -29.06
C THR A 186 -32.90 18.04 -28.86
N ASP A 187 -34.04 18.49 -29.38
CA ASP A 187 -35.31 17.76 -29.27
C ASP A 187 -35.20 16.33 -29.83
N ALA A 188 -34.39 16.14 -30.87
CA ALA A 188 -34.08 14.82 -31.43
C ALA A 188 -33.26 13.93 -30.48
N GLN A 189 -32.35 14.50 -29.69
CA GLN A 189 -31.61 13.75 -28.67
C GLN A 189 -32.50 13.42 -27.46
N ALA A 190 -33.36 14.35 -27.05
CA ALA A 190 -34.31 14.12 -25.97
C ALA A 190 -35.29 13.00 -26.31
N THR A 191 -35.91 13.05 -27.48
CA THR A 191 -36.80 11.98 -27.97
C THR A 191 -36.08 10.64 -28.12
N LYS A 192 -34.81 10.62 -28.56
CA LYS A 192 -34.02 9.38 -28.61
C LYS A 192 -33.75 8.80 -27.21
N LEU A 193 -33.55 9.63 -26.19
CA LEU A 193 -33.35 9.19 -24.81
C LEU A 193 -34.64 8.70 -24.14
N GLU A 194 -35.80 9.18 -24.60
CA GLU A 194 -37.13 8.76 -24.14
C GLU A 194 -37.67 7.52 -24.89
N ALA A 195 -37.00 7.09 -25.96
CA ALA A 195 -37.39 5.92 -26.74
C ALA A 195 -37.14 4.60 -25.98
N GLU A 196 -37.85 3.54 -26.38
CA GLU A 196 -37.65 2.20 -25.82
C GLU A 196 -36.26 1.65 -26.15
N LEU A 197 -35.62 0.99 -25.16
CA LEU A 197 -34.28 0.42 -25.31
C LEU A 197 -34.29 -0.83 -26.19
N SER A 198 -33.42 -0.86 -27.20
CA SER A 198 -33.20 -2.03 -28.05
C SER A 198 -32.24 -3.03 -27.40
N LEU A 199 -32.34 -4.29 -27.81
CA LEU A 199 -31.42 -5.36 -27.41
C LEU A 199 -29.99 -5.06 -27.89
N GLU A 200 -29.84 -4.42 -29.05
CA GLU A 200 -28.55 -3.97 -29.57
C GLU A 200 -27.91 -2.89 -28.68
N ASP A 201 -28.71 -1.98 -28.14
CA ASP A 201 -28.24 -0.94 -27.21
C ASP A 201 -27.72 -1.56 -25.91
N LEU A 202 -28.42 -2.58 -25.40
CA LEU A 202 -28.01 -3.31 -24.20
C LEU A 202 -26.70 -4.08 -24.43
N GLN A 203 -26.55 -4.76 -25.57
CA GLN A 203 -25.32 -5.46 -25.91
C GLN A 203 -24.14 -4.50 -26.07
N GLY A 204 -24.36 -3.35 -26.73
CA GLY A 204 -23.37 -2.30 -26.85
C GLY A 204 -22.98 -1.70 -25.49
N ALA A 205 -23.96 -1.47 -24.61
CA ALA A 205 -23.73 -0.97 -23.27
C ALA A 205 -22.89 -1.95 -22.44
N VAL A 206 -23.26 -3.23 -22.42
CA VAL A 206 -22.54 -4.30 -21.69
C VAL A 206 -21.12 -4.44 -22.22
N GLY A 207 -20.93 -4.48 -23.54
CA GLY A 207 -19.60 -4.56 -24.16
C GLY A 207 -18.72 -3.32 -23.91
N GLY A 208 -19.33 -2.16 -23.64
CA GLY A 208 -18.64 -0.92 -23.31
C GLY A 208 -18.23 -0.79 -21.83
N ILE A 209 -18.68 -1.69 -20.95
CA ILE A 209 -18.32 -1.63 -19.54
C ILE A 209 -16.87 -2.05 -19.36
N ALA A 210 -16.07 -1.18 -18.71
CA ALA A 210 -14.68 -1.50 -18.40
C ALA A 210 -14.55 -2.69 -17.42
N SER A 211 -13.76 -3.69 -17.81
CA SER A 211 -13.46 -4.88 -17.01
C SER A 211 -12.62 -4.59 -15.74
N GLY A 212 -12.68 -5.51 -14.78
CA GLY A 212 -11.96 -5.44 -13.51
C GLY A 212 -12.53 -4.43 -12.51
N LYS A 213 -13.78 -4.01 -12.66
CA LYS A 213 -14.51 -3.30 -11.60
C LYS A 213 -14.99 -4.29 -10.53
N ALA A 214 -15.11 -3.80 -9.29
CA ALA A 214 -15.66 -4.61 -8.22
C ALA A 214 -17.12 -4.99 -8.53
N PRO A 215 -17.55 -6.22 -8.21
CA PRO A 215 -18.93 -6.63 -8.40
C PRO A 215 -19.86 -5.76 -7.55
N GLY A 216 -21.10 -5.61 -8.03
CA GLY A 216 -22.15 -4.92 -7.30
C GLY A 216 -22.66 -5.74 -6.10
N PRO A 217 -23.75 -5.30 -5.46
CA PRO A 217 -24.39 -6.07 -4.38
C PRO A 217 -24.95 -7.43 -4.85
N ASP A 218 -25.10 -7.62 -6.16
CA ASP A 218 -25.44 -8.86 -6.84
C ASP A 218 -24.26 -9.85 -6.93
N GLY A 219 -23.03 -9.42 -6.67
CA GLY A 219 -21.86 -10.28 -6.65
C GLY A 219 -21.35 -10.72 -8.03
N LEU A 220 -21.96 -10.23 -9.11
CA LEU A 220 -21.59 -10.60 -10.48
C LEU A 220 -20.56 -9.60 -11.04
N PRO A 221 -19.39 -10.06 -11.49
CA PRO A 221 -18.47 -9.22 -12.24
C PRO A 221 -18.97 -9.04 -13.68
N VAL A 222 -18.50 -7.97 -14.34
CA VAL A 222 -18.78 -7.67 -15.77
C VAL A 222 -18.31 -8.77 -16.73
N GLU A 223 -17.45 -9.67 -16.25
CA GLU A 223 -16.83 -10.75 -17.02
C GLU A 223 -17.66 -12.05 -17.03
N PHE A 224 -18.85 -12.03 -16.41
CA PHE A 224 -19.78 -13.16 -16.35
C PHE A 224 -20.64 -13.26 -17.61
#